data_AF-S4Y184-F1
#
_entry.id   AF-S4Y184-F1
#
_cell.length_a   1.000
_cell.length_b   1.000
_cell.length_c   1.000
_cell.angle_alpha   90.00
_cell.angle_beta   90.00
_cell.angle_gamma   90.00
#
_symmetry.space_group_name_H-M   'P 1'
#
loop_
_entity.id
_entity.type
_entity.pdbx_description
1 polymer ?
#
loop_
_entity_poly.entity_id
_entity_poly.type
_entity_poly.pdbx_seq_one_letter_code
_entity_poly.pdbx_strand_id
1 'polypeptide(L)'
;MGTETNGRGRALVLLAAAAGHLGLVIIVGAFQVDLRDRGPLAAAVAAYGTLSGADSGYAFFAPGVGSPPTATFEVMDATGAVTLDRLMSGANAEARLRAGNIVDRFWLEEDQALKRVMAASWAGKMFARHPAAASVVVRVEECEVAPMREYRRQDELTCDLHYQAKLVPQAKLRAARAADQEAP
;
A
#
# COMPACT_ATOMS: atom_id res chain seq x y z
N MET A 1 -15.59 -29.75 -48.29
CA MET A 1 -16.41 -29.04 -47.28
C MET A 1 -16.25 -29.78 -45.96
N GLY A 2 -15.39 -29.32 -45.03
CA GLY A 2 -15.11 -30.08 -43.79
C GLY A 2 -14.09 -29.51 -42.81
N THR A 3 -13.60 -28.27 -42.98
CA THR A 3 -12.55 -27.67 -42.14
C THR A 3 -13.05 -26.63 -41.13
N GLU A 4 -14.28 -26.12 -41.26
CA GLU A 4 -14.79 -25.03 -40.41
C GLU A 4 -15.33 -25.48 -39.04
N THR A 5 -15.76 -26.73 -38.90
CA THR A 5 -16.38 -27.24 -37.65
C THR A 5 -15.35 -27.54 -36.56
N ASN A 6 -14.16 -28.04 -36.94
CA ASN A 6 -13.08 -28.36 -36.00
C ASN A 6 -12.45 -27.12 -35.35
N GLY A 7 -12.42 -25.98 -36.07
CA GLY A 7 -11.87 -24.72 -35.53
C GLY A 7 -12.74 -24.12 -34.42
N ARG A 8 -14.06 -24.14 -34.61
CA ARG A 8 -15.04 -23.62 -33.63
C ARG A 8 -15.07 -24.44 -32.35
N GLY A 9 -15.04 -25.77 -32.44
CA GLY A 9 -15.03 -26.64 -31.26
C GLY A 9 -13.78 -26.45 -30.40
N ARG A 10 -12.60 -26.37 -31.02
CA ARG A 10 -11.33 -26.12 -30.31
C ARG A 10 -11.29 -24.73 -29.70
N ALA A 11 -11.78 -23.72 -30.42
CA ALA A 11 -11.89 -22.36 -29.91
C ALA A 11 -12.78 -22.30 -28.66
N LEU A 12 -13.95 -22.96 -28.68
CA LEU A 12 -14.86 -23.01 -27.53
C LEU A 12 -14.23 -23.68 -26.31
N VAL A 13 -13.49 -24.77 -26.50
CA VAL A 13 -12.79 -25.47 -25.41
C VAL A 13 -11.70 -24.58 -24.80
N LEU A 14 -10.90 -23.90 -25.63
CA LEU A 14 -9.88 -22.97 -25.15
C LEU A 14 -10.50 -21.78 -24.42
N LEU A 15 -11.62 -21.26 -24.92
CA LEU A 15 -12.32 -20.14 -24.31
C LEU A 15 -12.92 -20.53 -22.94
N ALA A 16 -13.48 -21.74 -22.84
CA ALA A 16 -13.97 -22.29 -21.58
C ALA A 16 -12.83 -22.51 -20.57
N ALA A 17 -11.70 -23.05 -21.01
CA ALA A 17 -10.52 -23.22 -20.16
C ALA A 17 -9.96 -21.88 -19.66
N ALA A 18 -9.84 -20.89 -20.55
CA ALA A 18 -9.38 -19.55 -20.20
C ALA A 18 -10.33 -18.85 -19.23
N ALA A 19 -11.64 -18.92 -19.48
CA ALA A 19 -12.65 -18.36 -18.59
C ALA A 19 -12.66 -19.04 -17.22
N GLY A 20 -12.50 -20.37 -17.18
CA GLY A 20 -12.40 -21.13 -15.93
C GLY A 20 -11.16 -20.76 -15.12
N HIS A 21 -10.00 -20.64 -15.77
CA HIS A 21 -8.77 -20.18 -15.13
C HIS A 21 -8.90 -18.74 -14.62
N LEU A 22 -9.50 -17.82 -15.40
CA LEU A 22 -9.73 -16.45 -14.96
C LEU A 22 -10.67 -16.40 -13.74
N GLY A 23 -11.73 -17.21 -13.72
CA GLY A 23 -12.60 -17.34 -12.56
C GLY A 23 -11.85 -17.83 -11.31
N LEU A 24 -10.92 -18.77 -11.49
CA LEU A 24 -10.06 -19.24 -10.40
C LEU A 24 -9.15 -18.13 -9.86
N VAL A 25 -8.51 -17.37 -10.74
CA VAL A 25 -7.66 -16.22 -10.37
C VAL A 25 -8.45 -15.20 -9.55
N ILE A 26 -9.70 -14.93 -9.95
CA ILE A 26 -10.58 -14.00 -9.22
C ILE A 26 -10.91 -14.55 -7.82
N ILE A 27 -11.31 -15.81 -7.71
CA ILE A 27 -11.76 -16.40 -6.44
C ILE A 27 -10.59 -16.60 -5.47
N VAL A 28 -9.48 -17.18 -5.92
CA VAL A 28 -8.38 -17.58 -5.04
C VAL A 28 -7.34 -16.48 -4.91
N GLY A 29 -6.98 -15.79 -6.01
CA GLY A 29 -6.01 -14.71 -5.99
C GLY A 29 -6.59 -13.38 -5.48
N ALA A 30 -7.64 -12.88 -6.12
CA ALA A 30 -8.19 -11.55 -5.81
C ALA A 30 -9.05 -11.53 -4.54
N PHE A 31 -9.92 -12.54 -4.34
CA PHE A 31 -10.75 -12.65 -3.14
C PHE A 31 -10.09 -13.41 -1.98
N GLN A 32 -8.90 -14.01 -2.19
CA GLN A 32 -8.13 -14.70 -1.14
C GLN A 32 -8.95 -15.79 -0.42
N VAL A 33 -9.83 -16.49 -1.14
CA VAL A 33 -10.69 -17.53 -0.53
C VAL A 33 -9.89 -18.81 -0.32
N ASP A 34 -9.80 -19.28 0.93
CA ASP A 34 -9.19 -20.56 1.24
C ASP A 34 -10.14 -21.73 0.88
N LEU A 35 -9.67 -22.58 -0.03
CA LEU A 35 -10.38 -23.74 -0.55
C LEU A 35 -9.81 -25.07 -0.02
N ARG A 36 -8.70 -25.06 0.73
CA ARG A 36 -7.96 -26.28 1.11
C ARG A 36 -8.77 -27.24 1.97
N ASP A 37 -9.63 -26.71 2.85
CA ASP A 37 -10.41 -27.52 3.80
C ASP A 37 -11.86 -27.79 3.35
N ARG A 38 -12.22 -27.44 2.12
CA ARG A 38 -13.61 -27.54 1.63
C ARG A 38 -13.93 -28.82 0.86
N GLY A 39 -13.11 -29.85 1.07
CA GLY A 39 -13.29 -31.19 0.49
C GLY A 39 -12.37 -31.47 -0.72
N PRO A 40 -12.40 -32.70 -1.26
CA PRO A 40 -11.40 -33.20 -2.19
C PRO A 40 -11.34 -32.44 -3.52
N LEU A 41 -12.49 -31.99 -4.04
CA LEU A 41 -12.55 -31.17 -5.26
C LEU A 41 -11.91 -29.79 -5.03
N ALA A 42 -12.20 -29.17 -3.89
CA ALA A 42 -11.65 -27.86 -3.53
C ALA A 42 -10.14 -27.93 -3.30
N ALA A 43 -9.63 -29.03 -2.71
CA ALA A 43 -8.22 -29.29 -2.57
C ALA A 43 -7.50 -29.47 -3.93
N ALA A 44 -8.13 -30.16 -4.89
CA ALA A 44 -7.58 -30.29 -6.25
C ALA A 44 -7.53 -28.95 -6.98
N VAL A 45 -8.58 -28.13 -6.82
CA VAL A 45 -8.64 -26.76 -7.35
C VAL A 45 -7.57 -25.87 -6.70
N ALA A 46 -7.36 -25.99 -5.39
CA ALA A 46 -6.30 -25.28 -4.67
C ALA A 46 -4.91 -25.70 -5.16
N ALA A 47 -4.66 -27.00 -5.36
CA ALA A 47 -3.39 -27.50 -5.90
C ALA A 47 -3.12 -26.98 -7.33
N TYR A 48 -4.14 -26.95 -8.18
CA TYR A 48 -4.04 -26.33 -9.51
C TYR A 48 -3.83 -24.81 -9.42
N GLY A 49 -4.47 -24.13 -8.46
CA GLY A 49 -4.24 -22.73 -8.14
C GLY A 49 -2.76 -22.45 -7.85
N THR A 50 -2.16 -23.23 -6.95
CA THR A 50 -0.74 -23.14 -6.60
C THR A 50 0.18 -23.45 -7.78
N LEU A 51 -0.13 -24.46 -8.59
CA LEU A 51 0.70 -24.81 -9.75
C LEU A 51 0.65 -23.75 -10.86
N SER A 52 -0.53 -23.17 -11.09
CA SER A 52 -0.77 -22.18 -12.15
C SER A 52 -0.48 -20.75 -11.71
N GLY A 53 -0.26 -20.52 -10.41
CA GLY A 53 -0.12 -19.20 -9.81
C GLY A 53 -1.44 -18.42 -9.70
N ALA A 54 -2.60 -19.04 -9.95
CA ALA A 54 -3.90 -18.39 -9.83
C ALA A 54 -4.27 -18.02 -8.38
N ASP A 55 -3.61 -18.64 -7.40
CA ASP A 55 -3.71 -18.27 -5.99
C ASP A 55 -2.73 -17.16 -5.58
N SER A 56 -1.91 -16.65 -6.52
CA SER A 56 -0.96 -15.59 -6.23
C SER A 56 -1.71 -14.29 -5.97
N GLY A 57 -1.80 -13.90 -4.72
CA GLY A 57 -1.95 -12.49 -4.37
C GLY A 57 -0.64 -11.78 -4.67
N TYR A 58 -0.70 -10.57 -5.25
CA TYR A 58 0.48 -9.70 -5.36
C TYR A 58 0.91 -9.23 -3.95
N ALA A 59 1.58 -10.12 -3.24
CA ALA A 59 2.28 -9.92 -1.99
C ALA A 59 3.60 -10.70 -2.09
N PHE A 60 4.38 -10.40 -3.12
CA PHE A 60 5.61 -11.13 -3.41
C PHE A 60 6.72 -10.67 -2.46
N PHE A 61 7.08 -11.51 -1.49
CA PHE A 61 8.44 -11.52 -0.94
C PHE A 61 9.34 -12.26 -1.94
N ALA A 62 9.74 -11.56 -3.00
CA ALA A 62 10.76 -12.05 -3.92
C ALA A 62 12.07 -11.30 -3.63
N PRO A 63 13.20 -11.98 -3.38
CA PRO A 63 14.50 -11.32 -3.28
C PRO A 63 14.75 -10.47 -4.53
N GLY A 64 14.93 -9.16 -4.36
CA GLY A 64 15.10 -8.19 -5.46
C GLY A 64 13.83 -7.43 -5.89
N VAL A 65 12.67 -7.71 -5.29
CA VAL A 65 11.50 -6.84 -5.37
C VAL A 65 11.48 -5.98 -4.11
N GLY A 66 11.83 -4.70 -4.27
CA GLY A 66 11.83 -3.71 -3.18
C GLY A 66 10.45 -3.57 -2.54
N SER A 67 10.43 -3.19 -1.26
CA SER A 67 9.17 -2.98 -0.57
C SER A 67 8.56 -1.66 -1.02
N PRO A 68 7.25 -1.59 -1.29
CA PRO A 68 6.66 -0.33 -1.74
C PRO A 68 6.86 0.77 -0.67
N PRO A 69 7.12 2.02 -1.09
CA PRO A 69 7.28 3.13 -0.17
C PRO A 69 6.01 3.31 0.68
N THR A 70 6.22 3.59 1.96
CA THR A 70 5.14 3.77 2.93
C THR A 70 5.17 5.19 3.48
N ALA A 71 3.99 5.82 3.58
CA ALA A 71 3.84 7.11 4.25
C ALA A 71 3.42 6.93 5.71
N THR A 72 4.28 7.35 6.64
CA THR A 72 4.04 7.36 8.09
C THR A 72 3.94 8.79 8.60
N PHE A 73 3.16 8.98 9.66
CA PHE A 73 2.86 10.29 10.23
C PHE A 73 3.18 10.25 11.72
N GLU A 74 4.18 11.01 12.15
CA GLU A 74 4.40 11.26 13.58
C GLU A 74 3.56 12.47 13.97
N VAL A 75 2.52 12.22 14.75
CA VAL A 75 1.61 13.24 15.23
C VAL A 75 2.05 13.58 16.66
N MET A 76 2.56 14.80 16.83
CA MET A 76 2.96 15.30 18.14
C MET A 76 1.87 16.23 18.68
N ASP A 77 1.36 15.94 19.87
CA ASP A 77 0.39 16.80 20.55
C ASP A 77 1.05 17.98 21.28
N ALA A 78 0.24 18.79 21.96
CA ALA A 78 0.74 19.94 22.73
C ALA A 78 1.51 19.55 24.01
N THR A 79 1.35 18.32 24.49
CA THR A 79 2.08 17.78 25.65
C THR A 79 3.44 17.21 25.27
N GLY A 80 3.70 17.07 23.97
CA GLY A 80 4.89 16.44 23.41
C GLY A 80 4.74 14.92 23.23
N ALA A 81 3.56 14.35 23.48
CA ALA A 81 3.31 12.95 23.19
C ALA A 81 3.27 12.74 21.68
N VAL A 82 3.98 11.71 21.21
CA VAL A 82 4.05 11.36 19.79
C VAL A 82 3.25 10.08 19.55
N THR A 83 2.35 10.13 18.59
CA THR A 83 1.65 8.95 18.08
C THR A 83 2.01 8.72 16.63
N LEU A 84 2.19 7.45 16.26
CA LEU A 84 2.37 7.06 14.87
C LEU A 84 1.01 6.79 14.25
N ASP A 85 0.75 7.40 13.11
CA ASP A 85 -0.40 7.14 12.27
C ASP A 85 0.05 6.84 10.84
N ARG A 86 -0.85 6.27 10.05
CA ARG A 86 -0.66 5.95 8.65
C ARG A 86 -1.79 6.53 7.83
N LEU A 87 -1.55 6.61 6.52
CA LEU A 87 -2.63 6.92 5.59
C LEU A 87 -3.58 5.71 5.56
N MET A 88 -4.62 5.73 6.40
CA MET A 88 -5.56 4.62 6.53
C MET A 88 -6.13 4.21 5.16
N SER A 89 -5.89 2.95 4.79
CA SER A 89 -6.54 2.26 3.67
C SER A 89 -7.76 1.46 4.15
N GLY A 90 -8.66 2.12 4.88
CA GLY A 90 -9.73 1.42 5.60
C GLY A 90 -11.08 1.50 4.89
N ALA A 91 -11.33 0.60 3.93
CA ALA A 91 -12.68 0.15 3.56
C ALA A 91 -12.66 -1.15 2.74
N ASN A 92 -11.75 -1.26 1.77
CA ASN A 92 -11.60 -2.42 0.89
C ASN A 92 -10.23 -2.42 0.18
N ALA A 93 -9.93 -3.48 -0.57
CA ALA A 93 -8.66 -3.66 -1.26
C ALA A 93 -8.36 -2.57 -2.31
N GLU A 94 -9.38 -2.07 -3.00
CA GLU A 94 -9.22 -0.99 -3.98
C GLU A 94 -8.76 0.31 -3.32
N ALA A 95 -9.38 0.69 -2.19
CA ALA A 95 -8.97 1.87 -1.42
C ALA A 95 -7.52 1.77 -0.94
N ARG A 96 -7.06 0.54 -0.65
CA ARG A 96 -5.66 0.25 -0.29
C ARG A 96 -4.71 0.44 -1.46
N LEU A 97 -5.05 -0.10 -2.62
CA LEU A 97 -4.25 0.09 -3.84
C LEU A 97 -4.16 1.56 -4.23
N ARG A 98 -5.27 2.31 -4.14
CA ARG A 98 -5.27 3.75 -4.43
C ARG A 98 -4.40 4.54 -3.45
N ALA A 99 -4.46 4.21 -2.17
CA ALA A 99 -3.60 4.84 -1.16
C ALA A 99 -2.12 4.54 -1.41
N GLY A 100 -1.78 3.28 -1.75
CA GLY A 100 -0.42 2.89 -2.15
C GLY A 100 0.07 3.65 -3.38
N ASN A 101 -0.71 3.66 -4.46
CA ASN A 101 -0.36 4.37 -5.70
C ASN A 101 -0.11 5.86 -5.50
N ILE A 102 -0.81 6.51 -4.56
CA ILE A 102 -0.58 7.92 -4.23
C ILE A 102 0.80 8.11 -3.58
N VAL A 103 1.21 7.18 -2.71
CA VAL A 103 2.54 7.20 -2.09
C VAL A 103 3.63 6.85 -3.11
N ASP A 104 3.39 5.88 -3.99
CA ASP A 104 4.31 5.55 -5.08
C ASP A 104 4.51 6.74 -6.03
N ARG A 105 3.41 7.41 -6.40
CA ARG A 105 3.51 8.60 -7.24
C ARG A 105 4.25 9.74 -6.55
N PHE A 106 4.04 9.91 -5.24
CA PHE A 106 4.83 10.86 -4.46
C PHE A 106 6.31 10.50 -4.49
N TRP A 107 6.66 9.23 -4.32
CA TRP A 107 8.04 8.76 -4.30
C TRP A 107 8.76 9.11 -5.61
N LEU A 108 8.14 8.76 -6.75
CA LEU A 108 8.64 9.01 -8.10
C LEU A 108 8.61 10.48 -8.54
N GLU A 109 7.97 11.37 -7.79
CA GLU A 109 7.87 12.77 -8.16
C GLU A 109 9.21 13.51 -7.96
N GLU A 110 9.66 14.25 -8.96
CA GLU A 110 10.93 15.00 -8.87
C GLU A 110 10.69 16.44 -8.40
N ASP A 111 9.52 17.01 -8.70
CA ASP A 111 9.17 18.36 -8.30
C ASP A 111 8.96 18.46 -6.78
N GLN A 112 9.92 19.10 -6.12
CA GLN A 112 9.91 19.35 -4.69
C GLN A 112 8.75 20.25 -4.25
N ALA A 113 8.27 21.16 -5.09
CA ALA A 113 7.12 21.99 -4.77
C ALA A 113 5.85 21.14 -4.72
N LEU A 114 5.65 20.27 -5.70
CA LEU A 114 4.54 19.34 -5.71
C LEU A 114 4.60 18.36 -4.54
N LYS A 115 5.78 17.79 -4.23
CA LYS A 115 6.00 16.97 -3.02
C LYS A 115 5.57 17.70 -1.74
N ARG A 116 5.96 18.96 -1.56
CA ARG A 116 5.52 19.76 -0.40
C ARG A 116 4.01 19.94 -0.34
N VAL A 117 3.35 20.21 -1.47
CA VAL A 117 1.88 20.36 -1.53
C VAL A 117 1.17 19.05 -1.17
N MET A 118 1.65 17.91 -1.68
CA MET A 118 1.11 16.59 -1.34
C MET A 118 1.28 16.28 0.15
N ALA A 119 2.48 16.48 0.70
CA ALA A 119 2.74 16.29 2.13
C ALA A 119 1.86 17.20 3.00
N ALA A 120 1.65 18.46 2.59
CA ALA A 120 0.76 19.40 3.26
C ALA A 120 -0.70 18.95 3.24
N SER A 121 -1.18 18.41 2.11
CA SER A 121 -2.52 17.83 2.00
C SER A 121 -2.70 16.66 2.97
N TRP A 122 -1.73 15.74 3.03
CA TRP A 122 -1.79 14.60 3.93
C TRP A 122 -1.71 15.01 5.41
N ALA A 123 -0.82 15.95 5.76
CA ALA A 123 -0.75 16.49 7.11
C ALA A 123 -2.06 17.20 7.50
N GLY A 124 -2.69 17.92 6.57
CA GLY A 124 -4.02 18.50 6.77
C GLY A 124 -5.06 17.46 7.19
N LYS A 125 -5.06 16.29 6.52
CA LYS A 125 -5.91 15.15 6.91
C LYS A 125 -5.57 14.62 8.32
N MET A 126 -4.28 14.61 8.70
CA MET A 126 -3.88 14.19 10.05
C MET A 126 -4.30 15.19 11.12
N PHE A 127 -4.13 16.50 10.89
CA PHE A 127 -4.63 17.53 11.80
C PHE A 127 -6.15 17.44 12.01
N ALA A 128 -6.91 17.11 10.97
CA ALA A 128 -8.35 16.90 11.09
C ALA A 128 -8.69 15.65 11.93
N ARG A 129 -7.90 14.58 11.85
CA ARG A 129 -8.08 13.34 12.62
C ARG A 129 -7.58 13.46 14.07
N HIS A 130 -6.58 14.32 14.29
CA HIS A 130 -5.93 14.57 15.57
C HIS A 130 -6.02 16.06 15.93
N PRO A 131 -7.19 16.54 16.42
CA PRO A 131 -7.37 17.97 16.68
C PRO A 131 -6.42 18.56 17.73
N ALA A 132 -5.89 17.71 18.63
CA ALA A 132 -4.91 18.09 19.63
C ALA A 132 -3.46 18.18 19.09
N ALA A 133 -3.24 17.80 17.83
CA ALA A 133 -1.91 17.78 17.23
C ALA A 133 -1.31 19.19 17.15
N ALA A 134 -0.14 19.36 17.73
CA ALA A 134 0.65 20.57 17.62
C ALA A 134 1.50 20.58 16.34
N SER A 135 1.96 19.41 15.89
CA SER A 135 2.65 19.25 14.61
C SER A 135 2.47 17.84 14.06
N VAL A 136 2.65 17.70 12.75
CA VAL A 136 2.69 16.41 12.07
C VAL A 136 3.99 16.33 11.28
N VAL A 137 4.79 15.30 11.51
CA VAL A 137 5.92 14.96 10.65
C VAL A 137 5.46 13.92 9.66
N VAL A 138 5.52 14.26 8.37
CA VAL A 138 5.28 13.32 7.28
C VAL A 138 6.60 12.67 6.93
N ARG A 139 6.65 11.34 6.96
CA ARG A 139 7.79 10.52 6.56
C ARG A 139 7.37 9.61 5.42
N VAL A 140 8.19 9.53 4.38
CA VAL A 140 8.05 8.52 3.31
C VAL A 140 9.32 7.70 3.32
N GLU A 141 9.16 6.39 3.40
CA GLU A 141 10.25 5.44 3.65
C GLU A 141 10.03 4.17 2.85
N GLU A 142 11.10 3.57 2.34
CA GLU A 142 11.11 2.20 1.82
C GLU A 142 11.71 1.30 2.90
N CYS A 143 10.94 0.31 3.37
CA CYS A 143 11.38 -0.57 4.45
C CYS A 143 11.58 -1.98 3.93
N GLU A 144 12.82 -2.44 3.85
CA GLU A 144 13.15 -3.80 3.45
C GLU A 144 13.21 -4.76 4.64
N VAL A 145 12.78 -5.99 4.41
CA VAL A 145 12.99 -7.07 5.37
C VAL A 145 14.46 -7.48 5.33
N ALA A 146 15.11 -7.45 6.49
CA ALA A 146 16.48 -7.89 6.62
C ALA A 146 16.67 -9.33 6.09
N PRO A 147 17.86 -9.68 5.57
CA PRO A 147 18.16 -11.04 5.14
C PRO A 147 17.78 -12.07 6.21
N MET A 148 17.28 -13.24 5.80
CA MET A 148 16.71 -14.26 6.73
C MET A 148 17.62 -14.68 7.90
N ARG A 149 18.94 -14.54 7.76
CA ARG A 149 19.93 -14.80 8.82
C ARG A 149 19.94 -13.75 9.94
N GLU A 150 19.58 -12.51 9.62
CA GLU A 150 19.54 -11.35 10.50
C GLU A 150 18.15 -11.24 11.16
N TYR A 151 17.08 -11.47 10.39
CA TYR A 151 15.69 -11.53 10.89
C TYR A 151 15.51 -12.46 12.12
N ARG A 152 16.16 -13.63 12.14
CA ARG A 152 16.06 -14.58 13.28
C ARG A 152 16.77 -14.11 14.56
N ARG A 153 17.60 -13.06 14.50
CA ARG A 153 18.38 -12.60 15.65
C ARG A 153 17.73 -11.43 16.38
N GLN A 154 16.93 -10.60 15.70
CA GLN A 154 15.94 -9.67 16.23
C GLN A 154 15.37 -8.85 15.05
N ASP A 155 14.03 -8.75 15.02
CA ASP A 155 13.19 -8.21 13.94
C ASP A 155 13.38 -6.71 13.73
N GLU A 156 14.29 -6.32 12.84
CA GLU A 156 14.32 -4.94 12.36
C GLU A 156 14.18 -4.89 10.84
N LEU A 157 13.18 -4.13 10.40
CA LEU A 157 13.09 -3.62 9.04
C LEU A 157 14.18 -2.57 8.87
N THR A 158 14.92 -2.63 7.77
CA THR A 158 15.81 -1.53 7.40
C THR A 158 14.98 -0.55 6.59
N CYS A 159 14.73 0.64 7.14
CA CYS A 159 13.95 1.68 6.48
C CYS A 159 14.85 2.79 5.95
N ASP A 160 14.84 2.98 4.64
CA ASP A 160 15.50 4.09 3.97
C ASP A 160 14.54 5.30 3.92
N LEU A 161 14.95 6.39 4.57
CA LEU A 161 14.18 7.62 4.61
C LEU A 161 14.36 8.39 3.30
N HIS A 162 13.23 8.66 2.66
CA HIS A 162 13.18 9.25 1.33
C HIS A 162 12.65 10.68 1.33
N TYR A 163 11.77 10.99 2.27
CA TYR A 163 11.24 12.31 2.45
C TYR A 163 10.85 12.52 3.90
N GLN A 164 11.13 13.71 4.42
CA GLN A 164 10.66 14.14 5.72
C GLN A 164 10.28 15.61 5.69
N ALA A 165 9.11 15.93 6.23
CA ALA A 165 8.71 17.31 6.46
C ALA A 165 7.92 17.42 7.76
N LYS A 166 8.27 18.42 8.58
CA LYS A 166 7.49 18.80 9.76
C LYS A 166 6.54 19.93 9.40
N LEU A 167 5.26 19.71 9.67
CA LEU A 167 4.19 20.63 9.36
C LEU A 167 3.51 21.05 10.66
N VAL A 168 3.06 22.31 10.69
CA VAL A 168 2.36 22.90 11.82
C VAL A 168 1.06 23.55 11.31
N PRO A 169 0.00 23.63 12.12
CA PRO A 169 -1.25 24.25 11.72
C PRO A 169 -1.07 25.71 11.25
N GLN A 170 -1.72 26.11 10.16
CA GLN A 170 -1.67 27.49 9.66
C GLN A 170 -2.11 28.54 10.69
N ALA A 171 -3.10 28.21 11.52
CA ALA A 171 -3.55 29.10 12.59
C ALA A 171 -2.42 29.44 13.57
N LYS A 172 -1.58 28.46 13.93
CA LYS A 172 -0.41 28.67 14.78
C LYS A 172 0.68 29.48 14.08
N LEU A 173 0.93 29.23 12.79
CA LEU A 173 1.88 30.03 12.00
C LEU A 173 1.48 31.51 11.92
N ARG A 174 0.18 31.78 11.74
CA ARG A 174 -0.33 33.16 11.72
C ARG A 174 -0.19 33.83 13.09
N ALA A 175 -0.51 33.13 14.17
CA ALA A 175 -0.36 33.64 15.53
C ALA A 175 1.11 33.93 15.89
N ALA A 176 2.04 33.05 15.52
CA ALA A 176 3.48 33.26 15.75
C ALA A 176 4.01 34.48 14.99
N ARG A 177 3.64 34.64 13.71
CA ARG A 177 4.04 35.81 12.92
C ARG A 177 3.48 37.12 13.47
N ALA A 178 2.28 37.12 14.02
CA ALA A 178 1.70 38.29 14.66
C ALA A 178 2.47 38.67 15.94
N ALA A 179 2.83 37.68 16.77
CA ALA A 179 3.63 37.91 17.97
C ALA A 179 5.04 38.44 17.68
N ASP A 180 5.71 37.94 16.63
CA ASP A 180 7.02 38.43 16.20
C ASP A 180 6.98 39.86 15.65
N GLN A 181 5.84 40.32 15.13
CA GLN A 181 5.63 41.69 14.65
C GLN A 181 5.32 42.69 15.77
N GLU A 182 4.95 42.21 16.97
CA GLU A 182 4.65 43.02 18.15
C GLU A 182 5.82 43.06 19.16
N ALA A 183 6.90 42.33 18.91
CA ALA A 183 8.12 42.39 19.72
C ALA A 183 8.98 43.62 19.33
N PRO A 184 9.36 44.49 20.30
CA PRO A 184 10.06 45.76 20.04
C PRO A 184 11.53 45.63 19.61
#